data_AF-A0A524MKV4-F1
#
_entry.id   AF-A0A524MKV4-F1
#
_cell.length_a   1.000
_cell.length_b   1.000
_cell.length_c   1.000
_cell.angle_alpha   90.00
_cell.angle_beta   90.00
_cell.angle_gamma   90.00
#
_symmetry.space_group_name_H-M   'P 1'
#
loop_
_entity.id
_entity.type
_entity.pdbx_description
1 polymer ?
#
loop_
_entity_poly.entity_id
_entity_poly.type
_entity_poly.pdbx_seq_one_letter_code
_entity_poly.pdbx_strand_id
1 'polypeptide(L)'
;MINLPASGIKLIMLKIKAYCYISLLVLPIVLPFSVMAKTNNIVQTDSQQTKHGKPQEIQQTDASRGMIKEDVIKDRYSEAVSNLKVLIDNLQVKDAEIKNLSKKLNTLKGGVAKVILDEIIELKRERKELKLKIESFATGVDIKEYRNKIPAKFNFAEEIEKLLQPMIHSLNSVTQDSREIEEFKQAIEKVKQRKEIAITATHNLNNLLIKANEKTVKALLGEMLDDWKAELKNINNDDNILSRQLENKLQSKVSVLSSVGEVFSDFFKNRGINFVLGIFTFFTVFLLLRFSNYLFKKIQSKRKDYRQSTFERLAELIFHILTILASIMATLFIFNLRNDWLLLGISVLFLLAIGWVLIKTLPTMLEQLMLLLNLGSVREGGRVVMNGIPWKVKRLHFYTHLVNPDLSGGSMHLPVRQLVGLVSRPAAINEEWFPTSEGEWVKMDDKSVGQVIYQSPEMVQVRLFGGNQITYSAESFLALNPMNLSHGYRIQMVFGIDYKYQAECTTTIPNKMTETFRRDLIKAVGEDSLVLVRVDFFLPNNSSLDFEYEVFLKGSAAHLYEEVERTMIYSFANVCNENHWEIPFQQITLHQVS
;
A
#
# COMPACT_ATOMS: atom_id res chain seq x y z
N MET A 1 -17.52 -26.53 -16.98
CA MET A 1 -18.99 -26.68 -16.90
C MET A 1 -19.40 -26.73 -15.44
N ILE A 2 -20.38 -25.91 -15.04
CA ILE A 2 -20.77 -25.73 -13.64
C ILE A 2 -22.01 -26.58 -13.38
N ASN A 3 -21.92 -27.60 -12.52
CA ASN A 3 -23.08 -28.39 -12.11
C ASN A 3 -23.48 -28.02 -10.68
N LEU A 4 -24.15 -26.86 -10.55
CA LEU A 4 -24.78 -26.42 -9.30
C LEU A 4 -26.11 -27.15 -9.11
N PRO A 5 -26.44 -27.66 -7.91
CA PRO A 5 -27.76 -28.22 -7.64
C PRO A 5 -28.85 -27.14 -7.78
N ALA A 6 -29.75 -27.32 -8.75
CA ALA A 6 -30.75 -26.32 -9.14
C ALA A 6 -31.74 -25.93 -8.01
N SER A 7 -31.87 -26.77 -6.98
CA SER A 7 -32.64 -26.48 -5.77
C SER A 7 -32.05 -25.33 -4.94
N GLY A 8 -30.71 -25.28 -4.80
CA GLY A 8 -30.01 -24.24 -4.04
C GLY A 8 -30.16 -22.87 -4.69
N ILE A 9 -29.92 -22.77 -6.01
CA ILE A 9 -30.03 -21.51 -6.75
C ILE A 9 -31.46 -20.95 -6.70
N LYS A 10 -32.49 -21.79 -6.86
CA LYS A 10 -33.89 -21.34 -6.76
C LYS A 10 -34.22 -20.79 -5.37
N LEU A 11 -33.74 -21.42 -4.30
CA LEU A 11 -33.94 -20.93 -2.93
C LEU A 11 -33.19 -19.61 -2.66
N ILE A 12 -31.96 -19.49 -3.19
CA ILE A 12 -31.16 -18.24 -3.13
C ILE A 12 -31.87 -17.11 -3.87
N MET A 13 -32.31 -17.33 -5.11
CA MET A 13 -33.08 -16.36 -5.90
C MET A 13 -34.38 -15.94 -5.21
N LEU A 14 -35.11 -16.87 -4.59
CA LEU A 14 -36.35 -16.57 -3.88
C LEU A 14 -36.11 -15.75 -2.61
N LYS A 15 -35.09 -16.11 -1.81
CA LYS A 15 -34.72 -15.37 -0.59
C LYS A 15 -34.14 -13.99 -0.92
N ILE A 16 -33.27 -13.86 -1.93
CA ILE A 16 -32.75 -12.56 -2.41
C ILE A 16 -33.91 -11.68 -2.91
N LYS A 17 -34.87 -12.22 -3.68
CA LYS A 17 -36.07 -11.48 -4.06
C LYS A 17 -36.85 -11.00 -2.84
N ALA A 18 -37.09 -11.84 -1.84
CA ALA A 18 -37.79 -11.44 -0.62
C ALA A 18 -37.07 -10.30 0.14
N TYR A 19 -35.74 -10.40 0.32
CA TYR A 19 -34.97 -9.32 0.96
C TYR A 19 -34.91 -8.03 0.12
N CYS A 20 -34.79 -8.12 -1.22
CA CYS A 20 -34.88 -6.96 -2.10
C CYS A 20 -36.26 -6.30 -2.05
N TYR A 21 -37.35 -7.08 -2.05
CA TYR A 21 -38.71 -6.52 -1.92
C TYR A 21 -38.89 -5.77 -0.60
N ILE A 22 -38.39 -6.31 0.52
CA ILE A 22 -38.43 -5.62 1.82
C ILE A 22 -37.57 -4.35 1.80
N SER A 23 -36.37 -4.39 1.20
CA SER A 23 -35.52 -3.20 1.03
C SER A 23 -36.19 -2.12 0.18
N LEU A 24 -36.99 -2.50 -0.83
CA LEU A 24 -37.74 -1.58 -1.68
C LEU A 24 -38.95 -0.97 -0.93
N LEU A 25 -39.56 -1.73 -0.03
CA LEU A 25 -40.78 -1.36 0.72
C LEU A 25 -40.50 -0.40 1.90
N VAL A 26 -39.25 -0.30 2.36
CA VAL A 26 -38.83 0.69 3.38
C VAL A 26 -38.55 2.07 2.76
N LEU A 27 -38.22 2.14 1.46
CA LEU A 27 -37.89 3.38 0.74
C LEU A 27 -38.96 4.51 0.85
N PRO A 28 -40.28 4.21 0.82
CA PRO A 28 -41.33 5.25 0.93
C PRO A 28 -41.51 5.82 2.34
N ILE A 29 -41.07 5.11 3.39
CA ILE A 29 -41.37 5.44 4.79
C ILE A 29 -40.57 6.67 5.27
N VAL A 30 -39.49 7.04 4.57
CA VAL A 30 -38.62 8.18 4.90
C VAL A 30 -39.15 9.52 4.31
N LEU A 31 -40.07 9.48 3.35
CA LEU A 31 -40.56 10.68 2.64
C LEU A 31 -41.42 11.69 3.45
N PRO A 32 -42.24 11.33 4.46
CA PRO A 32 -43.20 12.28 5.04
C PRO A 32 -42.60 13.26 6.06
N PHE A 33 -41.38 13.06 6.56
CA PHE A 33 -40.79 13.91 7.60
C PHE A 33 -40.28 15.28 7.11
N SER A 34 -40.25 15.53 5.79
CA SER A 34 -39.65 16.74 5.21
C SER A 34 -40.55 18.00 5.21
N VAL A 35 -41.79 17.92 5.72
CA VAL A 35 -42.80 19.00 5.54
C VAL A 35 -42.86 19.99 6.71
N MET A 36 -42.25 19.70 7.86
CA MET A 36 -42.48 20.44 9.11
C MET A 36 -41.30 21.32 9.57
N ALA A 37 -40.90 22.31 8.75
CA ALA A 37 -39.98 23.38 9.16
C ALA A 37 -40.11 24.64 8.27
N LYS A 38 -41.09 25.52 8.53
CA LYS A 38 -41.22 26.82 7.84
C LYS A 38 -41.92 27.90 8.67
N THR A 39 -41.15 28.59 9.52
CA THR A 39 -41.44 29.88 10.22
C THR A 39 -40.21 30.21 11.08
N ASN A 40 -39.81 31.45 11.39
CA ASN A 40 -40.10 32.77 10.82
C ASN A 40 -39.04 33.78 11.32
N ASN A 41 -39.07 35.04 10.82
CA ASN A 41 -38.59 36.27 11.51
C ASN A 41 -37.06 36.51 11.66
N ILE A 42 -36.54 37.74 11.82
CA ILE A 42 -37.03 39.13 11.57
C ILE A 42 -35.80 40.06 11.39
N VAL A 43 -35.98 41.21 10.73
CA VAL A 43 -34.99 42.30 10.65
C VAL A 43 -34.92 43.09 11.96
N GLN A 44 -33.72 43.38 12.47
CA GLN A 44 -33.53 44.48 13.43
C GLN A 44 -32.21 45.23 13.19
N THR A 45 -32.33 46.47 12.76
CA THR A 45 -31.33 47.52 12.93
C THR A 45 -31.36 48.00 14.39
N ASP A 46 -30.20 48.20 15.01
CA ASP A 46 -30.02 49.36 15.87
C ASP A 46 -28.56 49.85 15.93
N SER A 47 -28.43 51.10 16.35
CA SER A 47 -27.22 51.89 16.49
C SER A 47 -26.66 51.82 17.91
N GLN A 48 -25.35 52.08 18.09
CA GLN A 48 -24.86 53.06 19.09
C GLN A 48 -23.35 53.36 18.99
N GLN A 49 -22.90 54.30 19.81
CA GLN A 49 -21.74 55.17 19.59
C GLN A 49 -20.53 54.92 20.52
N THR A 50 -19.36 55.38 20.04
CA THR A 50 -18.22 55.96 20.81
C THR A 50 -17.41 55.12 21.80
N LYS A 51 -16.07 55.17 21.65
CA LYS A 51 -15.22 56.04 22.49
C LYS A 51 -13.79 56.25 21.93
N HIS A 52 -13.17 57.37 22.34
CA HIS A 52 -11.83 57.80 21.96
C HIS A 52 -10.70 57.13 22.77
N GLY A 53 -9.51 57.06 22.17
CA GLY A 53 -8.21 56.88 22.84
C GLY A 53 -7.08 57.34 21.90
N LYS A 54 -6.16 58.17 22.39
CA LYS A 54 -5.08 58.85 21.63
C LYS A 54 -3.89 59.05 22.60
N PRO A 55 -2.70 59.49 22.14
CA PRO A 55 -1.69 58.82 21.31
C PRO A 55 -0.43 58.44 22.11
N GLN A 56 0.57 57.82 21.47
CA GLN A 56 1.98 57.94 21.88
C GLN A 56 2.92 58.19 20.68
N GLU A 57 4.11 58.67 20.99
CA GLU A 57 5.03 59.49 20.17
C GLU A 57 6.37 58.75 19.95
N ILE A 58 7.42 59.46 19.47
CA ILE A 58 8.86 59.07 19.45
C ILE A 58 9.26 58.22 18.21
N GLN A 59 10.31 58.50 17.41
CA GLN A 59 11.36 59.55 17.44
C GLN A 59 11.87 59.92 16.02
N GLN A 60 12.54 61.07 15.93
CA GLN A 60 13.39 61.52 14.82
C GLN A 60 14.82 60.93 14.92
N THR A 61 15.51 60.76 13.79
CA THR A 61 16.98 60.96 13.74
C THR A 61 17.48 61.41 12.37
N ASP A 62 18.19 62.54 12.39
CA ASP A 62 19.19 63.03 11.42
C ASP A 62 20.38 62.06 11.26
N ALA A 63 21.37 62.20 10.36
CA ALA A 63 21.54 62.86 9.06
C ALA A 63 22.96 62.54 8.50
N SER A 64 23.28 63.06 7.30
CA SER A 64 24.61 63.51 6.86
C SER A 64 25.60 62.59 6.08
N ARG A 65 26.03 63.20 4.95
CA ARG A 65 27.41 63.32 4.39
C ARG A 65 28.01 62.22 3.48
N GLY A 66 28.53 62.71 2.34
CA GLY A 66 29.41 61.97 1.42
C GLY A 66 29.82 62.74 0.15
N MET A 67 30.39 63.95 0.26
CA MET A 67 30.87 64.74 -0.91
C MET A 67 32.18 64.20 -1.51
N ILE A 68 32.13 63.51 -2.65
CA ILE A 68 33.21 63.23 -3.63
C ILE A 68 32.52 63.00 -4.99
N LYS A 69 32.87 63.55 -6.17
CA LYS A 69 33.97 64.44 -6.67
C LYS A 69 33.36 65.33 -7.78
N GLU A 70 33.43 66.66 -7.70
CA GLU A 70 32.62 67.53 -8.58
C GLU A 70 33.32 67.97 -9.88
N ASP A 71 34.66 68.03 -9.94
CA ASP A 71 35.36 68.51 -11.14
C ASP A 71 35.51 67.47 -12.26
N VAL A 72 35.52 66.16 -11.96
CA VAL A 72 35.45 65.09 -12.99
C VAL A 72 34.07 65.08 -13.68
N ILE A 73 33.07 65.73 -13.08
CA ILE A 73 31.69 65.82 -13.56
C ILE A 73 31.48 67.06 -14.47
N LYS A 74 32.44 68.00 -14.56
CA LYS A 74 32.33 69.15 -15.47
C LYS A 74 32.52 68.74 -16.93
N ASP A 75 33.68 68.19 -17.29
CA ASP A 75 34.04 67.89 -18.68
C ASP A 75 33.11 66.85 -19.34
N ARG A 76 32.75 65.79 -18.59
CA ARG A 76 31.91 64.70 -19.13
C ARG A 76 30.54 65.17 -19.64
N TYR A 77 30.01 66.26 -19.07
CA TYR A 77 28.70 66.78 -19.44
C TYR A 77 28.76 67.83 -20.55
N SER A 78 29.86 68.60 -20.69
CA SER A 78 30.04 69.49 -21.85
C SER A 78 30.27 68.68 -23.13
N GLU A 79 31.04 67.60 -23.05
CA GLU A 79 31.20 66.64 -24.15
C GLU A 79 29.86 65.95 -24.49
N ALA A 80 29.10 65.51 -23.49
CA ALA A 80 27.77 64.94 -23.70
C ALA A 80 26.78 65.93 -24.33
N VAL A 81 26.78 67.21 -23.95
CA VAL A 81 25.95 68.25 -24.58
C VAL A 81 26.35 68.49 -26.03
N SER A 82 27.65 68.45 -26.36
CA SER A 82 28.14 68.55 -27.73
C SER A 82 27.71 67.35 -28.60
N ASN A 83 27.83 66.13 -28.08
CA ASN A 83 27.39 64.91 -28.77
C ASN A 83 25.87 64.85 -28.91
N LEU A 84 25.12 65.30 -27.89
CA LEU A 84 23.66 65.48 -27.97
C LEU A 84 23.26 66.46 -29.06
N LYS A 85 23.97 67.59 -29.19
CA LYS A 85 23.71 68.56 -30.26
C LYS A 85 23.77 67.89 -31.64
N VAL A 86 24.83 67.13 -31.95
CA VAL A 86 24.96 66.42 -33.24
C VAL A 86 23.78 65.46 -33.49
N LEU A 87 23.32 64.75 -32.46
CA LEU A 87 22.16 63.86 -32.59
C LEU A 87 20.83 64.63 -32.75
N ILE A 88 20.69 65.78 -32.09
CA ILE A 88 19.52 66.66 -32.17
C ILE A 88 19.44 67.36 -33.53
N ASP A 89 20.57 67.82 -34.07
CA ASP A 89 20.65 68.41 -35.42
C ASP A 89 20.25 67.35 -36.47
N ASN A 90 20.75 66.11 -36.34
CA ASN A 90 20.31 64.99 -37.18
C ASN A 90 18.81 64.68 -37.04
N LEU A 91 18.23 64.81 -35.83
CA LEU A 91 16.79 64.66 -35.60
C LEU A 91 15.99 65.78 -36.29
N GLN A 92 16.47 67.03 -36.23
CA GLN A 92 15.85 68.17 -36.90
C GLN A 92 15.94 68.07 -38.44
N VAL A 93 17.05 67.58 -38.98
CA VAL A 93 17.18 67.27 -40.43
C VAL A 93 16.13 66.25 -40.84
N LYS A 94 15.98 65.13 -40.11
CA LYS A 94 14.95 64.12 -40.41
C LYS A 94 13.52 64.65 -40.24
N ASP A 95 13.26 65.51 -39.26
CA ASP A 95 11.95 66.16 -39.11
C ASP A 95 11.64 67.15 -40.26
N ALA A 96 12.65 67.90 -40.74
CA ALA A 96 12.52 68.75 -41.92
C ALA A 96 12.31 67.93 -43.21
N GLU A 97 13.00 66.80 -43.34
CA GLU A 97 12.88 65.87 -44.46
C GLU A 97 11.50 65.21 -44.51
N ILE A 98 11.03 64.65 -43.39
CA ILE A 98 9.65 64.12 -43.25
C ILE A 98 8.62 65.21 -43.58
N LYS A 99 8.81 66.45 -43.12
CA LYS A 99 7.91 67.58 -43.39
C LYS A 99 7.92 68.01 -44.86
N ASN A 100 9.06 67.90 -45.54
CA ASN A 100 9.19 68.20 -46.97
C ASN A 100 8.61 67.08 -47.85
N LEU A 101 8.89 65.81 -47.51
CA LEU A 101 8.30 64.65 -48.20
C LEU A 101 6.78 64.60 -47.99
N SER A 102 6.27 64.87 -46.79
CA SER A 102 4.81 64.92 -46.55
C SER A 102 4.14 66.07 -47.32
N LYS A 103 4.82 67.20 -47.53
CA LYS A 103 4.33 68.26 -48.43
C LYS A 103 4.31 67.81 -49.90
N LYS A 104 5.36 67.13 -50.37
CA LYS A 104 5.42 66.56 -51.74
C LYS A 104 4.34 65.50 -51.97
N LEU A 105 4.10 64.63 -50.98
CA LEU A 105 3.07 63.60 -50.98
C LEU A 105 1.68 64.20 -51.28
N ASN A 106 1.35 65.33 -50.63
CA ASN A 106 0.07 66.01 -50.82
C ASN A 106 -0.15 66.58 -52.24
N THR A 107 0.89 66.68 -53.06
CA THR A 107 0.83 67.19 -54.44
C THR A 107 0.94 66.13 -55.54
N LEU A 108 1.16 64.87 -55.18
CA LEU A 108 1.43 63.77 -56.13
C LEU A 108 0.35 62.68 -56.06
N LYS A 109 0.10 62.00 -57.18
CA LYS A 109 -0.89 60.91 -57.28
C LYS A 109 -0.30 59.70 -58.03
N GLY A 110 -0.83 58.51 -57.75
CA GLY A 110 -0.41 57.25 -58.38
C GLY A 110 0.85 56.64 -57.77
N GLY A 111 1.57 55.81 -58.52
CA GLY A 111 2.67 54.98 -58.02
C GLY A 111 3.80 55.75 -57.34
N VAL A 112 4.09 56.98 -57.79
CA VAL A 112 5.12 57.87 -57.19
C VAL A 112 4.77 58.26 -55.76
N ALA A 113 3.48 58.44 -55.44
CA ALA A 113 3.04 58.79 -54.09
C ALA A 113 3.23 57.61 -53.11
N LYS A 114 3.18 56.36 -53.59
CA LYS A 114 3.41 55.18 -52.74
C LYS A 114 4.88 55.07 -52.31
N VAL A 115 5.82 55.29 -53.22
CA VAL A 115 7.26 55.29 -52.91
C VAL A 115 7.60 56.34 -51.83
N ILE A 116 7.06 57.55 -51.96
CA ILE A 116 7.24 58.63 -50.96
C ILE A 116 6.58 58.27 -49.62
N LEU A 117 5.46 57.54 -49.62
CA LEU A 117 4.81 57.10 -48.38
C LEU A 117 5.66 56.07 -47.63
N ASP A 118 6.23 55.09 -48.34
CA ASP A 118 7.11 54.06 -47.76
C ASP A 118 8.40 54.70 -47.21
N GLU A 119 8.98 55.67 -47.93
CA GLU A 119 10.12 56.50 -47.46
C GLU A 119 9.78 57.32 -46.19
N ILE A 120 8.58 57.92 -46.11
CA ILE A 120 8.10 58.61 -44.90
C ILE A 120 7.91 57.64 -43.72
N ILE A 121 7.47 56.40 -43.96
CA ILE A 121 7.32 55.38 -42.90
C ILE A 121 8.70 55.00 -42.35
N GLU A 122 9.67 54.77 -43.23
CA GLU A 122 11.02 54.40 -42.83
C GLU A 122 11.74 55.54 -42.10
N LEU A 123 11.67 56.77 -42.61
CA LEU A 123 12.19 57.95 -41.90
C LEU A 123 11.52 58.16 -40.54
N LYS A 124 10.23 57.85 -40.38
CA LYS A 124 9.55 57.86 -39.07
C LYS A 124 10.08 56.77 -38.13
N ARG A 125 10.41 55.58 -38.65
CA ARG A 125 11.05 54.50 -37.88
C ARG A 125 12.43 54.92 -37.41
N GLU A 126 13.27 55.41 -38.31
CA GLU A 126 14.61 55.93 -37.99
C GLU A 126 14.56 57.10 -37.01
N ARG A 127 13.63 58.05 -37.18
CA ARG A 127 13.40 59.15 -36.24
C ARG A 127 13.04 58.62 -34.85
N LYS A 128 12.20 57.60 -34.75
CA LYS A 128 11.82 56.98 -33.47
C LYS A 128 13.01 56.29 -32.81
N GLU A 129 13.82 55.57 -33.58
CA GLU A 129 15.06 54.95 -33.10
C GLU A 129 16.10 55.99 -32.67
N LEU A 130 16.21 57.10 -33.40
CA LEU A 130 17.08 58.22 -33.05
C LEU A 130 16.59 58.95 -31.79
N LYS A 131 15.28 59.21 -31.63
CA LYS A 131 14.72 59.78 -30.39
C LYS A 131 15.03 58.86 -29.19
N LEU A 132 14.87 57.54 -29.33
CA LEU A 132 15.23 56.57 -28.28
C LEU A 132 16.74 56.54 -27.97
N LYS A 133 17.62 56.69 -28.98
CA LYS A 133 19.08 56.81 -28.76
C LYS A 133 19.44 58.11 -28.04
N ILE A 134 18.85 59.25 -28.44
CA ILE A 134 19.03 60.55 -27.78
C ILE A 134 18.55 60.48 -26.33
N GLU A 135 17.35 59.95 -26.11
CA GLU A 135 16.74 59.81 -24.79
C GLU A 135 17.59 58.89 -23.90
N SER A 136 18.10 57.77 -24.42
CA SER A 136 18.98 56.84 -23.69
C SER A 136 20.34 57.47 -23.35
N PHE A 137 20.94 58.22 -24.29
CA PHE A 137 22.19 58.93 -24.08
C PHE A 137 22.05 60.11 -23.10
N ALA A 138 20.95 60.87 -23.15
CA ALA A 138 20.67 61.99 -22.26
C ALA A 138 20.30 61.54 -20.82
N THR A 139 19.58 60.43 -20.69
CA THR A 139 19.20 59.88 -19.37
C THR A 139 20.30 59.01 -18.75
N GLY A 140 21.22 58.46 -19.55
CA GLY A 140 22.24 57.50 -19.11
C GLY A 140 21.67 56.09 -18.83
N VAL A 141 20.49 55.78 -19.37
CA VAL A 141 19.70 54.57 -19.09
C VAL A 141 19.46 53.78 -20.37
N ASP A 142 19.51 52.44 -20.34
CA ASP A 142 19.01 51.63 -21.45
C ASP A 142 17.47 51.62 -21.47
N ILE A 143 16.92 52.37 -22.41
CA ILE A 143 15.47 52.55 -22.57
C ILE A 143 14.80 51.30 -23.17
N LYS A 144 15.54 50.45 -23.90
CA LYS A 144 15.01 49.17 -24.36
C LYS A 144 14.86 48.21 -23.18
N GLU A 145 15.85 48.16 -22.28
CA GLU A 145 15.73 47.35 -21.05
C GLU A 145 14.60 47.86 -20.14
N TYR A 146 14.48 49.19 -19.96
CA TYR A 146 13.37 49.80 -19.22
C TYR A 146 12.00 49.45 -19.82
N ARG A 147 11.83 49.57 -21.15
CA ARG A 147 10.54 49.28 -21.83
C ARG A 147 10.25 47.78 -21.94
N ASN A 148 11.24 46.89 -21.90
CA ASN A 148 11.03 45.44 -21.86
C ASN A 148 10.49 44.96 -20.49
N LYS A 149 10.56 45.78 -19.44
CA LYS A 149 9.97 45.48 -18.11
C LYS A 149 8.46 45.79 -18.03
N ILE A 150 7.84 46.14 -19.16
CA ILE A 150 6.38 46.32 -19.30
C ILE A 150 5.73 44.95 -19.61
N PRO A 151 4.83 44.42 -18.77
CA PRO A 151 4.17 43.14 -19.03
C PRO A 151 3.13 43.26 -20.17
N ALA A 152 3.21 42.34 -21.14
CA ALA A 152 2.18 42.17 -22.17
C ALA A 152 0.93 41.49 -21.58
N LYS A 153 -0.27 41.97 -21.97
CA LYS A 153 -1.55 41.38 -21.55
C LYS A 153 -2.14 40.47 -22.63
N PHE A 154 -2.00 39.16 -22.46
CA PHE A 154 -2.98 38.13 -22.85
C PHE A 154 -2.56 36.81 -22.20
N ASN A 155 -3.43 36.15 -21.42
CA ASN A 155 -3.09 34.86 -20.80
C ASN A 155 -4.31 33.93 -20.72
N PHE A 156 -4.19 32.78 -21.39
CA PHE A 156 -5.21 31.75 -21.59
C PHE A 156 -5.73 31.12 -20.28
N ALA A 157 -5.03 31.31 -19.16
CA ALA A 157 -5.44 30.88 -17.83
C ALA A 157 -6.80 31.50 -17.38
N GLU A 158 -7.08 32.74 -17.78
CA GLU A 158 -8.25 33.52 -17.33
C GLU A 158 -9.59 33.00 -17.90
N GLU A 159 -9.57 32.18 -18.94
CA GLU A 159 -10.75 31.50 -19.50
C GLU A 159 -11.01 30.13 -18.84
N ILE A 160 -9.97 29.40 -18.46
CA ILE A 160 -10.10 28.13 -17.73
C ILE A 160 -10.56 28.39 -16.29
N GLU A 161 -10.13 29.49 -15.68
CA GLU A 161 -10.56 29.94 -14.34
C GLU A 161 -12.08 30.15 -14.26
N LYS A 162 -12.69 30.76 -15.29
CA LYS A 162 -14.14 30.98 -15.39
C LYS A 162 -14.95 29.68 -15.50
N LEU A 163 -14.36 28.61 -16.03
CA LEU A 163 -15.04 27.31 -16.16
C LEU A 163 -14.99 26.47 -14.89
N LEU A 164 -14.05 26.74 -13.97
CA LEU A 164 -13.87 26.00 -12.71
C LEU A 164 -14.35 26.76 -11.45
N GLN A 165 -14.80 28.00 -11.63
CA GLN A 165 -15.23 28.94 -10.58
C GLN A 165 -16.13 28.32 -9.49
N PRO A 166 -17.13 27.46 -9.78
CA PRO A 166 -18.02 26.91 -8.74
C PRO A 166 -17.37 25.91 -7.77
N MET A 167 -16.32 25.19 -8.18
CA MET A 167 -15.62 24.23 -7.30
C MET A 167 -14.48 24.90 -6.53
N ILE A 168 -13.83 25.90 -7.12
CA ILE A 168 -12.66 26.58 -6.54
C ILE A 168 -13.03 27.42 -5.31
N HIS A 169 -14.22 28.02 -5.29
CA HIS A 169 -14.66 28.96 -4.24
C HIS A 169 -14.73 28.38 -2.80
N SER A 170 -14.71 27.05 -2.62
CA SER A 170 -14.69 26.42 -1.29
C SER A 170 -13.28 25.97 -0.83
N LEU A 171 -12.30 25.90 -1.72
CA LEU A 171 -10.96 25.36 -1.43
C LEU A 171 -9.82 26.40 -1.53
N ASN A 172 -10.04 27.53 -2.21
CA ASN A 172 -8.97 28.51 -2.47
C ASN A 172 -8.70 29.54 -1.37
N SER A 173 -9.59 29.73 -0.39
CA SER A 173 -9.52 30.86 0.56
C SER A 173 -8.24 30.92 1.41
N VAL A 174 -7.52 29.81 1.58
CA VAL A 174 -6.29 29.76 2.39
C VAL A 174 -5.01 29.91 1.55
N THR A 175 -5.01 29.41 0.30
CA THR A 175 -3.83 29.39 -0.57
C THR A 175 -3.77 30.59 -1.51
N GLN A 176 -4.91 31.15 -1.91
CA GLN A 176 -5.00 32.28 -2.82
C GLN A 176 -4.43 33.57 -2.20
N ASP A 177 -4.80 33.91 -0.96
CA ASP A 177 -4.26 35.10 -0.27
C ASP A 177 -2.73 35.11 -0.16
N SER A 178 -2.10 33.94 -0.03
CA SER A 178 -0.63 33.85 0.06
C SER A 178 0.07 33.96 -1.30
N ARG A 179 -0.63 33.64 -2.40
CA ARG A 179 -0.15 33.92 -3.77
C ARG A 179 -0.33 35.39 -4.12
N GLU A 180 -1.51 35.96 -3.87
CA GLU A 180 -1.79 37.38 -4.12
C GLU A 180 -0.82 38.30 -3.35
N ILE A 181 -0.50 37.99 -2.09
CA ILE A 181 0.52 38.73 -1.32
C ILE A 181 1.91 38.68 -1.98
N GLU A 182 2.28 37.54 -2.57
CA GLU A 182 3.57 37.38 -3.25
C GLU A 182 3.59 38.10 -4.61
N GLU A 183 2.47 38.07 -5.34
CA GLU A 183 2.26 38.86 -6.56
C GLU A 183 2.33 40.37 -6.30
N PHE A 184 1.69 40.87 -5.22
CA PHE A 184 1.78 42.27 -4.82
C PHE A 184 3.22 42.67 -4.46
N LYS A 185 3.97 41.83 -3.72
CA LYS A 185 5.39 42.09 -3.44
C LYS A 185 6.24 42.18 -4.71
N GLN A 186 6.06 41.24 -5.64
CA GLN A 186 6.79 41.23 -6.91
C GLN A 186 6.41 42.41 -7.81
N ALA A 187 5.15 42.88 -7.75
CA ALA A 187 4.73 44.09 -8.45
C ALA A 187 5.37 45.36 -7.85
N ILE A 188 5.38 45.49 -6.52
CA ILE A 188 6.04 46.60 -5.81
C ILE A 188 7.54 46.63 -6.12
N GLU A 189 8.21 45.48 -6.13
CA GLU A 189 9.65 45.40 -6.43
C GLU A 189 9.96 45.88 -7.86
N LYS A 190 9.16 45.47 -8.86
CA LYS A 190 9.28 45.98 -10.25
C LYS A 190 9.02 47.49 -10.34
N VAL A 191 8.08 48.01 -9.58
CA VAL A 191 7.75 49.45 -9.54
C VAL A 191 8.87 50.25 -8.87
N LYS A 192 9.48 49.75 -7.79
CA LYS A 192 10.66 50.36 -7.15
C LYS A 192 11.85 50.45 -8.12
N GLN A 193 12.16 49.36 -8.83
CA GLN A 193 13.23 49.36 -9.82
C GLN A 193 12.97 50.37 -10.96
N ARG A 194 11.71 50.51 -11.42
CA ARG A 194 11.34 51.58 -12.39
C ARG A 194 11.49 52.99 -11.79
N LYS A 195 11.17 53.16 -10.51
CA LYS A 195 11.26 54.44 -9.77
C LYS A 195 12.71 54.91 -9.65
N GLU A 196 13.65 54.03 -9.31
CA GLU A 196 15.09 54.34 -9.26
C GLU A 196 15.63 54.75 -10.63
N ILE A 197 15.23 54.05 -11.69
CA ILE A 197 15.58 54.40 -13.07
C ILE A 197 15.03 55.79 -13.46
N ALA A 198 13.76 56.07 -13.16
CA ALA A 198 13.13 57.37 -13.46
C ALA A 198 13.72 58.54 -12.65
N ILE A 199 14.10 58.31 -11.38
CA ILE A 199 14.83 59.30 -10.57
C ILE A 199 16.21 59.58 -11.20
N THR A 200 16.93 58.55 -11.62
CA THR A 200 18.24 58.70 -12.27
C THR A 200 18.13 59.45 -13.59
N ALA A 201 17.15 59.11 -14.44
CA ALA A 201 16.86 59.77 -15.70
C ALA A 201 16.52 61.26 -15.50
N THR A 202 15.60 61.59 -14.59
CA THR A 202 15.23 62.99 -14.29
C THR A 202 16.38 63.79 -13.67
N HIS A 203 17.24 63.17 -12.85
CA HIS A 203 18.44 63.83 -12.31
C HIS A 203 19.46 64.16 -13.41
N ASN A 204 19.77 63.20 -14.29
CA ASN A 204 20.71 63.39 -15.40
C ASN A 204 20.20 64.44 -16.41
N LEU A 205 18.91 64.41 -16.75
CA LEU A 205 18.28 65.41 -17.63
C LEU A 205 18.32 66.82 -17.02
N ASN A 206 18.04 66.99 -15.72
CA ASN A 206 18.20 68.28 -15.03
C ASN A 206 19.65 68.80 -15.13
N ASN A 207 20.64 67.94 -14.85
CA ASN A 207 22.06 68.31 -14.88
C ASN A 207 22.54 68.72 -16.28
N LEU A 208 22.03 68.08 -17.34
CA LEU A 208 22.30 68.47 -18.73
C LEU A 208 21.60 69.79 -19.11
N LEU A 209 20.36 70.01 -18.67
CA LEU A 209 19.59 71.23 -18.96
C LEU A 209 20.25 72.47 -18.34
N ILE A 210 20.82 72.35 -17.12
CA ILE A 210 21.60 73.41 -16.46
C ILE A 210 22.85 73.79 -17.28
N LYS A 211 23.52 72.81 -17.89
CA LYS A 211 24.79 73.00 -18.64
C LYS A 211 24.61 73.34 -20.12
N ALA A 212 23.44 73.13 -20.70
CA ALA A 212 23.17 73.43 -22.11
C ALA A 212 23.01 74.95 -22.35
N ASN A 213 23.88 75.56 -23.17
CA ASN A 213 23.76 76.99 -23.51
C ASN A 213 22.82 77.27 -24.71
N GLU A 214 22.50 76.25 -25.51
CA GLU A 214 21.82 76.42 -26.78
C GLU A 214 20.30 76.19 -26.69
N LYS A 215 19.52 77.07 -27.33
CA LYS A 215 18.05 77.15 -27.17
C LYS A 215 17.32 75.91 -27.68
N THR A 216 17.79 75.29 -28.75
CA THR A 216 17.23 74.06 -29.34
C THR A 216 17.43 72.85 -28.43
N VAL A 217 18.66 72.68 -27.92
CA VAL A 217 19.02 71.60 -26.98
C VAL A 217 18.25 71.74 -25.66
N LYS A 218 18.16 72.97 -25.11
CA LYS A 218 17.35 73.26 -23.91
C LYS A 218 15.87 72.95 -24.09
N ALA A 219 15.29 73.24 -25.25
CA ALA A 219 13.87 72.96 -25.52
C ALA A 219 13.59 71.44 -25.53
N LEU A 220 14.40 70.65 -26.23
CA LEU A 220 14.18 69.20 -26.33
C LEU A 220 14.47 68.48 -25.01
N LEU A 221 15.53 68.88 -24.28
CA LEU A 221 15.80 68.34 -22.94
C LEU A 221 14.71 68.72 -21.93
N GLY A 222 14.08 69.89 -22.09
CA GLY A 222 12.91 70.31 -21.30
C GLY A 222 11.69 69.42 -21.55
N GLU A 223 11.35 69.18 -22.82
CA GLU A 223 10.26 68.25 -23.21
C GLU A 223 10.48 66.85 -22.61
N MET A 224 11.69 66.29 -22.78
CA MET A 224 12.05 64.98 -22.23
C MET A 224 12.01 64.95 -20.70
N LEU A 225 12.45 66.02 -20.04
CA LEU A 225 12.43 66.11 -18.58
C LEU A 225 11.00 66.14 -18.04
N ASP A 226 10.08 66.83 -18.71
CA ASP A 226 8.69 66.91 -18.28
C ASP A 226 7.92 65.61 -18.56
N ASP A 227 8.20 64.91 -19.67
CA ASP A 227 7.75 63.54 -19.93
C ASP A 227 8.20 62.59 -18.80
N TRP A 228 9.49 62.60 -18.44
CA TRP A 228 10.05 61.74 -17.40
C TRP A 228 9.57 62.11 -15.98
N LYS A 229 9.25 63.39 -15.70
CA LYS A 229 8.59 63.80 -14.44
C LYS A 229 7.14 63.30 -14.37
N ALA A 230 6.41 63.32 -15.48
CA ALA A 230 5.05 62.79 -15.55
C ALA A 230 5.04 61.27 -15.31
N GLU A 231 5.97 60.55 -15.95
CA GLU A 231 6.16 59.11 -15.72
C GLU A 231 6.57 58.80 -14.27
N LEU A 232 7.52 59.56 -13.69
CA LEU A 232 7.91 59.43 -12.28
C LEU A 232 6.71 59.65 -11.33
N LYS A 233 5.80 60.58 -11.64
CA LYS A 233 4.58 60.82 -10.87
C LYS A 233 3.62 59.62 -10.96
N ASN A 234 3.46 59.02 -12.13
CA ASN A 234 2.64 57.83 -12.32
C ASN A 234 3.21 56.62 -11.54
N ILE A 235 4.53 56.37 -11.65
CA ILE A 235 5.22 55.31 -10.92
C ILE A 235 5.06 55.48 -9.40
N ASN A 236 5.14 56.72 -8.88
CA ASN A 236 4.88 56.99 -7.47
C ASN A 236 3.43 56.73 -7.05
N ASN A 237 2.45 56.95 -7.93
CA ASN A 237 1.05 56.59 -7.64
C ASN A 237 0.87 55.07 -7.60
N ASP A 238 1.44 54.34 -8.57
CA ASP A 238 1.41 52.87 -8.63
C ASP A 238 2.04 52.24 -7.37
N ASP A 239 3.20 52.73 -6.95
CA ASP A 239 3.92 52.31 -5.74
C ASP A 239 3.05 52.47 -4.48
N ASN A 240 2.38 53.62 -4.34
CA ASN A 240 1.47 53.91 -3.23
C ASN A 240 0.20 53.06 -3.27
N ILE A 241 -0.38 52.80 -4.45
CA ILE A 241 -1.59 51.98 -4.61
C ILE A 241 -1.29 50.52 -4.24
N LEU A 242 -0.23 49.94 -4.81
CA LEU A 242 0.16 48.55 -4.57
C LEU A 242 0.58 48.33 -3.10
N SER A 243 1.33 49.27 -2.51
CA SER A 243 1.73 49.20 -1.10
C SER A 243 0.52 49.22 -0.16
N ARG A 244 -0.48 50.07 -0.41
CA ARG A 244 -1.73 50.10 0.37
C ARG A 244 -2.59 48.85 0.18
N GLN A 245 -2.63 48.29 -1.03
CA GLN A 245 -3.34 47.03 -1.29
C GLN A 245 -2.69 45.87 -0.53
N LEU A 246 -1.35 45.79 -0.52
CA LEU A 246 -0.61 44.82 0.28
C LEU A 246 -0.85 45.03 1.78
N GLU A 247 -0.81 46.27 2.27
CA GLU A 247 -1.06 46.58 3.68
C GLU A 247 -2.47 46.12 4.12
N ASN A 248 -3.50 46.44 3.34
CA ASN A 248 -4.87 46.00 3.60
C ASN A 248 -4.99 44.46 3.63
N LYS A 249 -4.33 43.75 2.70
CA LYS A 249 -4.28 42.27 2.64
C LYS A 249 -3.44 41.63 3.76
N LEU A 250 -2.50 42.37 4.37
CA LEU A 250 -1.76 41.92 5.54
C LEU A 250 -2.55 42.14 6.84
N GLN A 251 -3.28 43.25 6.96
CA GLN A 251 -4.16 43.50 8.11
C GLN A 251 -5.30 42.47 8.20
N SER A 252 -5.85 42.00 7.08
CA SER A 252 -6.87 40.94 7.07
C SER A 252 -6.35 39.56 7.54
N LYS A 253 -5.03 39.29 7.49
CA LYS A 253 -4.47 37.99 7.90
C LYS A 253 -4.54 37.70 9.41
N VAL A 254 -4.66 38.72 10.25
CA VAL A 254 -4.77 38.54 11.72
C VAL A 254 -6.11 37.89 12.12
N SER A 255 -7.15 38.01 11.28
CA SER A 255 -8.49 37.43 11.53
C SER A 255 -8.57 35.90 11.32
N VAL A 256 -7.60 35.28 10.65
CA VAL A 256 -7.78 33.92 10.10
C VAL A 256 -7.89 32.84 11.18
N LEU A 257 -7.19 32.98 12.32
CA LEU A 257 -7.25 31.98 13.39
C LEU A 257 -8.59 31.99 14.14
N SER A 258 -9.24 33.14 14.26
CA SER A 258 -10.63 33.27 14.73
C SER A 258 -11.63 32.80 13.67
N SER A 259 -11.40 33.13 12.40
CA SER A 259 -12.34 32.81 11.33
C SER A 259 -12.41 31.31 10.96
N VAL A 260 -11.42 30.47 11.30
CA VAL A 260 -11.60 29.01 11.23
C VAL A 260 -12.69 28.55 12.21
N GLY A 261 -12.68 29.09 13.43
CA GLY A 261 -13.75 28.83 14.42
C GLY A 261 -15.11 29.32 13.95
N GLU A 262 -15.17 30.50 13.34
CA GLU A 262 -16.41 31.05 12.76
C GLU A 262 -16.91 30.24 11.56
N VAL A 263 -16.04 29.84 10.62
CA VAL A 263 -16.43 29.03 9.45
C VAL A 263 -16.92 27.64 9.87
N PHE A 264 -16.30 27.00 10.86
CA PHE A 264 -16.84 25.76 11.44
C PHE A 264 -18.18 26.01 12.18
N SER A 265 -18.28 27.08 12.97
CA SER A 265 -19.54 27.49 13.62
C SER A 265 -20.66 27.74 12.60
N ASP A 266 -20.38 28.44 11.51
CA ASP A 266 -21.36 28.84 10.51
C ASP A 266 -21.74 27.66 9.60
N PHE A 267 -20.79 26.75 9.32
CA PHE A 267 -21.09 25.44 8.76
C PHE A 267 -22.04 24.65 9.68
N PHE A 268 -21.80 24.59 11.00
CA PHE A 268 -22.69 23.91 11.94
C PHE A 268 -24.05 24.61 12.12
N LYS A 269 -24.11 25.95 12.07
CA LYS A 269 -25.37 26.71 12.12
C LYS A 269 -26.22 26.54 10.85
N ASN A 270 -25.61 26.69 9.68
CA ASN A 270 -26.33 26.72 8.40
C ASN A 270 -26.47 25.34 7.72
N ARG A 271 -25.52 24.42 7.96
CA ARG A 271 -25.51 23.06 7.36
C ARG A 271 -25.45 21.92 8.39
N GLY A 272 -25.19 22.20 9.67
CA GLY A 272 -25.16 21.18 10.72
C GLY A 272 -26.50 20.44 10.87
N ILE A 273 -27.64 21.10 10.62
CA ILE A 273 -28.96 20.45 10.55
C ILE A 273 -28.99 19.40 9.42
N ASN A 274 -28.44 19.71 8.24
CA ASN A 274 -28.35 18.75 7.14
C ASN A 274 -27.44 17.57 7.53
N PHE A 275 -26.29 17.83 8.14
CA PHE A 275 -25.35 16.80 8.61
C PHE A 275 -25.98 15.85 9.66
N VAL A 276 -26.65 16.42 10.67
CA VAL A 276 -27.40 15.66 11.70
C VAL A 276 -28.53 14.86 11.07
N LEU A 277 -29.26 15.42 10.09
CA LEU A 277 -30.30 14.70 9.34
C LEU A 277 -29.70 13.53 8.53
N GLY A 278 -28.51 13.68 7.99
CA GLY A 278 -27.76 12.60 7.33
C GLY A 278 -27.41 11.47 8.28
N ILE A 279 -26.81 11.78 9.43
CA ILE A 279 -26.51 10.82 10.50
C ILE A 279 -27.79 10.11 10.99
N PHE A 280 -28.86 10.87 11.22
CA PHE A 280 -30.15 10.33 11.65
C PHE A 280 -30.76 9.40 10.59
N THR A 281 -30.64 9.75 9.31
CA THR A 281 -31.09 8.93 8.18
C THR A 281 -30.29 7.62 8.10
N PHE A 282 -28.96 7.69 8.22
CA PHE A 282 -28.08 6.52 8.29
C PHE A 282 -28.53 5.55 9.39
N PHE A 283 -28.65 6.03 10.64
CA PHE A 283 -29.03 5.19 11.76
C PHE A 283 -30.47 4.68 11.65
N THR A 284 -31.42 5.49 11.17
CA THR A 284 -32.81 5.08 10.96
C THR A 284 -32.89 3.92 9.96
N VAL A 285 -32.28 4.05 8.78
CA VAL A 285 -32.28 3.01 7.75
C VAL A 285 -31.54 1.76 8.23
N PHE A 286 -30.38 1.93 8.87
CA PHE A 286 -29.60 0.82 9.43
C PHE A 286 -30.39 0.03 10.48
N LEU A 287 -31.03 0.72 11.43
CA LEU A 287 -31.82 0.09 12.49
C LEU A 287 -33.09 -0.56 11.94
N LEU A 288 -33.79 0.05 10.99
CA LEU A 288 -34.96 -0.54 10.34
C LEU A 288 -34.62 -1.85 9.62
N LEU A 289 -33.56 -1.86 8.81
CA LEU A 289 -33.11 -3.07 8.09
C LEU A 289 -32.62 -4.15 9.06
N ARG A 290 -31.89 -3.78 10.11
CA ARG A 290 -31.43 -4.70 11.16
C ARG A 290 -32.59 -5.29 11.97
N PHE A 291 -33.58 -4.47 12.32
CA PHE A 291 -34.80 -4.90 13.01
C PHE A 291 -35.64 -5.84 12.13
N SER A 292 -35.77 -5.54 10.83
CA SER A 292 -36.43 -6.42 9.86
C SER A 292 -35.75 -7.80 9.79
N ASN A 293 -34.41 -7.85 9.74
CA ASN A 293 -33.67 -9.13 9.78
C ASN A 293 -33.90 -9.89 11.11
N TYR A 294 -33.91 -9.18 12.24
CA TYR A 294 -34.24 -9.77 13.55
C TYR A 294 -35.65 -10.37 13.58
N LEU A 295 -36.66 -9.68 13.06
CA LEU A 295 -38.02 -10.21 12.91
C LEU A 295 -38.05 -11.46 12.01
N PHE A 296 -37.39 -11.40 10.85
CA PHE A 296 -37.36 -12.52 9.90
C PHE A 296 -36.70 -13.78 10.48
N LYS A 297 -35.64 -13.60 11.29
CA LYS A 297 -35.03 -14.68 12.08
C LYS A 297 -35.95 -15.21 13.18
N LYS A 298 -36.60 -14.32 13.94
CA LYS A 298 -37.54 -14.69 15.02
C LYS A 298 -38.74 -15.49 14.49
N ILE A 299 -39.18 -15.21 13.26
CA ILE A 299 -40.23 -15.97 12.57
C ILE A 299 -39.70 -17.32 12.06
N GLN A 300 -38.53 -17.38 11.43
CA GLN A 300 -37.93 -18.65 10.98
C GLN A 300 -37.58 -19.59 12.13
N SER A 301 -37.07 -19.09 13.25
CA SER A 301 -36.68 -19.87 14.42
C SER A 301 -37.84 -20.63 15.08
N LYS A 302 -39.11 -20.33 14.75
CA LYS A 302 -40.28 -21.11 15.18
C LYS A 302 -40.50 -22.38 14.35
N ARG A 303 -39.77 -22.57 13.24
CA ARG A 303 -39.78 -23.83 12.46
C ARG A 303 -38.75 -24.79 13.05
N LYS A 304 -39.20 -25.99 13.40
CA LYS A 304 -38.60 -26.87 14.43
C LYS A 304 -37.31 -27.61 14.04
N ASP A 305 -36.59 -27.19 13.00
CA ASP A 305 -35.41 -27.90 12.47
C ASP A 305 -34.35 -26.95 11.88
N TYR A 306 -34.00 -25.91 12.65
CA TYR A 306 -33.08 -24.86 12.19
C TYR A 306 -31.61 -25.17 12.50
N ARG A 307 -31.02 -26.12 11.78
CA ARG A 307 -29.55 -26.29 11.74
C ARG A 307 -28.94 -25.29 10.76
N GLN A 308 -28.26 -24.26 11.28
CA GLN A 308 -27.59 -23.24 10.47
C GLN A 308 -26.54 -23.86 9.54
N SER A 309 -26.82 -23.87 8.23
CA SER A 309 -25.85 -24.22 7.20
C SER A 309 -24.82 -23.09 7.01
N THR A 310 -23.62 -23.43 6.55
CA THR A 310 -22.56 -22.45 6.19
C THR A 310 -23.07 -21.39 5.19
N PHE A 311 -23.94 -21.79 4.26
CA PHE A 311 -24.60 -20.89 3.30
C PHE A 311 -25.51 -19.84 3.95
N GLU A 312 -26.10 -20.13 5.11
CA GLU A 312 -26.95 -19.14 5.80
C GLU A 312 -26.13 -18.05 6.47
N ARG A 313 -24.94 -18.40 6.98
CA ARG A 313 -23.96 -17.43 7.51
C ARG A 313 -23.44 -16.51 6.40
N LEU A 314 -23.18 -17.05 5.21
CA LEU A 314 -22.79 -16.27 4.03
C LEU A 314 -23.91 -15.30 3.60
N ALA A 315 -25.15 -15.79 3.51
CA ALA A 315 -26.30 -14.95 3.16
C ALA A 315 -26.54 -13.84 4.20
N GLU A 316 -26.35 -14.14 5.49
CA GLU A 316 -26.38 -13.14 6.56
C GLU A 316 -25.29 -12.08 6.42
N LEU A 317 -24.04 -12.48 6.15
CA LEU A 317 -22.93 -11.55 5.95
C LEU A 317 -23.16 -10.63 4.76
N ILE A 318 -23.66 -11.16 3.64
CA ILE A 318 -24.07 -10.37 2.47
C ILE A 318 -25.17 -9.37 2.84
N PHE A 319 -26.18 -9.78 3.62
CA PHE A 319 -27.23 -8.86 4.08
C PHE A 319 -26.69 -7.74 4.97
N HIS A 320 -25.70 -8.01 5.83
CA HIS A 320 -25.06 -6.99 6.65
C HIS A 320 -24.30 -5.95 5.81
N ILE A 321 -23.55 -6.41 4.80
CA ILE A 321 -22.85 -5.52 3.85
C ILE A 321 -23.86 -4.66 3.07
N LEU A 322 -24.93 -5.27 2.53
CA LEU A 322 -26.00 -4.55 1.83
C LEU A 322 -26.73 -3.54 2.74
N THR A 323 -26.91 -3.85 4.02
CA THR A 323 -27.52 -2.92 4.99
C THR A 323 -26.68 -1.66 5.19
N ILE A 324 -25.35 -1.81 5.30
CA ILE A 324 -24.42 -0.68 5.41
C ILE A 324 -24.46 0.15 4.12
N LEU A 325 -24.35 -0.50 2.95
CA LEU A 325 -24.43 0.17 1.65
C LEU A 325 -25.76 0.93 1.47
N ALA A 326 -26.90 0.33 1.81
CA ALA A 326 -28.20 0.98 1.74
C ALA A 326 -28.30 2.21 2.66
N SER A 327 -27.73 2.14 3.86
CA SER A 327 -27.70 3.24 4.82
C SER A 327 -26.81 4.40 4.34
N ILE A 328 -25.66 4.08 3.72
CA ILE A 328 -24.79 5.07 3.04
C ILE A 328 -25.54 5.73 1.87
N MET A 329 -26.17 4.94 1.00
CA MET A 329 -26.92 5.45 -0.15
C MET A 329 -28.08 6.35 0.26
N ALA A 330 -28.82 6.00 1.32
CA ALA A 330 -29.86 6.86 1.89
C ALA A 330 -29.31 8.19 2.43
N THR A 331 -28.09 8.18 2.98
CA THR A 331 -27.39 9.38 3.46
C THR A 331 -26.97 10.30 2.32
N LEU A 332 -26.41 9.73 1.23
CA LEU A 332 -26.12 10.49 0.01
C LEU A 332 -27.39 11.06 -0.62
N PHE A 333 -28.49 10.29 -0.61
CA PHE A 333 -29.78 10.72 -1.15
C PHE A 333 -30.39 11.87 -0.35
N ILE A 334 -30.34 11.87 0.99
CA ILE A 334 -30.86 12.99 1.78
C ILE A 334 -30.02 14.27 1.61
N PHE A 335 -28.69 14.17 1.45
CA PHE A 335 -27.86 15.34 1.11
C PHE A 335 -28.18 15.90 -0.28
N ASN A 336 -28.46 15.03 -1.26
CA ASN A 336 -28.92 15.43 -2.60
C ASN A 336 -30.28 16.16 -2.52
N LEU A 337 -31.28 15.59 -1.83
CA LEU A 337 -32.60 16.21 -1.64
C LEU A 337 -32.55 17.57 -0.93
N ARG A 338 -31.59 17.76 -0.02
CA ARG A 338 -31.35 19.04 0.67
C ARG A 338 -30.54 20.04 -0.16
N ASN A 339 -30.17 19.69 -1.40
CA ASN A 339 -29.28 20.44 -2.29
C ASN A 339 -27.93 20.80 -1.62
N ASP A 340 -27.46 19.98 -0.68
CA ASP A 340 -26.20 20.23 0.05
C ASP A 340 -25.02 19.56 -0.67
N TRP A 341 -24.64 20.17 -1.80
CA TRP A 341 -23.55 19.72 -2.67
C TRP A 341 -22.20 19.57 -1.94
N LEU A 342 -21.97 20.34 -0.86
CA LEU A 342 -20.74 20.28 -0.07
C LEU A 342 -20.70 19.03 0.81
N LEU A 343 -21.77 18.75 1.57
CA LEU A 343 -21.88 17.51 2.35
C LEU A 343 -21.88 16.27 1.45
N LEU A 344 -22.55 16.33 0.31
CA LEU A 344 -22.54 15.26 -0.69
C LEU A 344 -21.13 15.02 -1.24
N GLY A 345 -20.41 16.07 -1.66
CA GLY A 345 -19.06 15.98 -2.19
C GLY A 345 -18.04 15.40 -1.20
N ILE A 346 -18.04 15.90 0.04
CA ILE A 346 -17.17 15.37 1.11
C ILE A 346 -17.50 13.90 1.42
N SER A 347 -18.78 13.53 1.44
CA SER A 347 -19.20 12.14 1.68
C SER A 347 -18.75 11.20 0.57
N VAL A 348 -18.87 11.60 -0.70
CA VAL A 348 -18.37 10.81 -1.84
C VAL A 348 -16.85 10.66 -1.79
N LEU A 349 -16.10 11.73 -1.47
CA LEU A 349 -14.65 11.68 -1.31
C LEU A 349 -14.23 10.72 -0.18
N PHE A 350 -14.94 10.74 0.96
CA PHE A 350 -14.71 9.81 2.06
C PHE A 350 -15.00 8.34 1.68
N LEU A 351 -16.05 8.10 0.89
CA LEU A 351 -16.36 6.76 0.38
C LEU A 351 -15.31 6.26 -0.63
N LEU A 352 -14.76 7.14 -1.47
CA LEU A 352 -13.63 6.80 -2.35
C LEU A 352 -12.38 6.43 -1.55
N ALA A 353 -12.08 7.16 -0.47
CA ALA A 353 -10.96 6.85 0.43
C ALA A 353 -11.13 5.47 1.12
N ILE A 354 -12.32 5.16 1.64
CA ILE A 354 -12.63 3.82 2.20
C ILE A 354 -12.56 2.75 1.11
N GLY A 355 -13.13 3.02 -0.08
CA GLY A 355 -13.10 2.10 -1.21
C GLY A 355 -11.69 1.75 -1.64
N TRP A 356 -10.77 2.73 -1.65
CA TRP A 356 -9.36 2.52 -1.93
C TRP A 356 -8.67 1.57 -0.94
N VAL A 357 -8.94 1.75 0.36
CA VAL A 357 -8.45 0.82 1.41
C VAL A 357 -9.03 -0.57 1.18
N LEU A 358 -10.32 -0.68 0.91
CA LEU A 358 -11.01 -1.96 0.70
C LEU A 358 -10.43 -2.72 -0.51
N ILE A 359 -10.24 -2.04 -1.64
CA ILE A 359 -9.60 -2.59 -2.86
C ILE A 359 -8.19 -3.08 -2.56
N LYS A 360 -7.41 -2.38 -1.73
CA LYS A 360 -6.05 -2.80 -1.35
C LYS A 360 -6.05 -4.05 -0.45
N THR A 361 -7.04 -4.19 0.43
CA THR A 361 -7.10 -5.33 1.38
C THR A 361 -7.76 -6.59 0.81
N LEU A 362 -8.77 -6.45 -0.05
CA LEU A 362 -9.64 -7.56 -0.44
C LEU A 362 -8.91 -8.70 -1.18
N PRO A 363 -7.93 -8.46 -2.09
CA PRO A 363 -7.20 -9.52 -2.77
C PRO A 363 -6.47 -10.48 -1.82
N THR A 364 -5.88 -9.97 -0.72
CA THR A 364 -5.13 -10.79 0.24
C THR A 364 -6.01 -11.69 1.11
N MET A 365 -7.32 -11.48 1.08
CA MET A 365 -8.32 -12.29 1.78
C MET A 365 -9.01 -13.31 0.88
N LEU A 366 -8.86 -13.23 -0.45
CA LEU A 366 -9.57 -14.12 -1.39
C LEU A 366 -9.23 -15.59 -1.17
N GLU A 367 -7.95 -15.94 -0.99
CA GLU A 367 -7.51 -17.33 -0.74
C GLU A 367 -8.10 -17.88 0.56
N GLN A 368 -8.13 -17.06 1.62
CA GLN A 368 -8.74 -17.43 2.89
C GLN A 368 -10.26 -17.63 2.75
N LEU A 369 -10.94 -16.78 1.97
CA LEU A 369 -12.36 -16.94 1.65
C LEU A 369 -12.62 -18.21 0.81
N MET A 370 -11.76 -18.54 -0.15
CA MET A 370 -11.86 -19.78 -0.93
C MET A 370 -11.68 -21.03 -0.05
N LEU A 371 -10.75 -21.00 0.91
CA LEU A 371 -10.58 -22.07 1.90
C LEU A 371 -11.81 -22.17 2.82
N LEU A 372 -12.33 -21.06 3.34
CA LEU A 372 -13.55 -21.03 4.17
C LEU A 372 -14.81 -21.53 3.43
N LEU A 373 -14.84 -21.41 2.10
CA LEU A 373 -15.91 -21.94 1.25
C LEU A 373 -15.68 -23.39 0.81
N ASN A 374 -14.61 -24.05 1.28
CA ASN A 374 -14.20 -25.40 0.87
C ASN A 374 -13.91 -25.53 -0.66
N LEU A 375 -13.49 -24.42 -1.28
CA LEU A 375 -13.18 -24.29 -2.71
C LEU A 375 -11.65 -24.18 -2.99
N GLY A 376 -10.82 -24.14 -1.95
CA GLY A 376 -9.37 -24.01 -2.05
C GLY A 376 -8.61 -25.32 -2.33
N SER A 377 -7.29 -25.24 -2.16
CA SER A 377 -6.33 -26.36 -2.22
C SER A 377 -6.45 -27.31 -1.01
N VAL A 378 -6.81 -26.77 0.15
CA VAL A 378 -7.17 -27.54 1.35
C VAL A 378 -8.69 -27.66 1.42
N ARG A 379 -9.19 -28.89 1.61
CA ARG A 379 -10.61 -29.24 1.62
C ARG A 379 -10.99 -30.07 2.84
N GLU A 380 -12.21 -29.87 3.33
CA GLU A 380 -12.79 -30.68 4.41
C GLU A 380 -12.83 -32.17 4.03
N GLY A 381 -12.51 -33.04 5.00
CA GLY A 381 -12.35 -34.48 4.81
C GLY A 381 -11.00 -34.92 4.23
N GLY A 382 -10.20 -33.99 3.67
CA GLY A 382 -8.88 -34.28 3.12
C GLY A 382 -7.79 -34.53 4.17
N ARG A 383 -6.72 -35.20 3.75
CA ARG A 383 -5.42 -35.32 4.41
C ARG A 383 -4.52 -34.18 3.93
N VAL A 384 -3.95 -33.42 4.87
CA VAL A 384 -2.95 -32.37 4.64
C VAL A 384 -1.72 -32.68 5.50
N VAL A 385 -0.51 -32.48 5.00
CA VAL A 385 0.72 -32.66 5.78
C VAL A 385 1.18 -31.30 6.29
N MET A 386 1.52 -31.22 7.58
CA MET A 386 1.96 -30.00 8.24
C MET A 386 2.99 -30.39 9.31
N ASN A 387 4.20 -29.80 9.23
CA ASN A 387 5.35 -30.13 10.07
C ASN A 387 5.67 -31.65 10.07
N GLY A 388 5.71 -32.26 8.89
CA GLY A 388 5.94 -33.71 8.70
C GLY A 388 4.75 -34.62 9.06
N ILE A 389 3.89 -34.19 9.98
CA ILE A 389 2.74 -34.97 10.47
C ILE A 389 1.54 -34.81 9.51
N PRO A 390 0.83 -35.89 9.15
CA PRO A 390 -0.41 -35.79 8.38
C PRO A 390 -1.61 -35.54 9.29
N TRP A 391 -2.54 -34.73 8.79
CA TRP A 391 -3.72 -34.25 9.52
C TRP A 391 -4.98 -34.36 8.67
N LYS A 392 -6.08 -34.77 9.28
CA LYS A 392 -7.42 -34.75 8.68
C LYS A 392 -8.05 -33.38 8.88
N VAL A 393 -8.46 -32.74 7.78
CA VAL A 393 -9.17 -31.47 7.81
C VAL A 393 -10.62 -31.73 8.25
N LYS A 394 -10.91 -31.64 9.54
CA LYS A 394 -12.24 -31.97 10.08
C LYS A 394 -13.27 -30.88 9.83
N ARG A 395 -12.86 -29.60 9.88
CA ARG A 395 -13.71 -28.45 9.50
C ARG A 395 -12.87 -27.23 9.14
N LEU A 396 -13.13 -26.61 8.00
CA LEU A 396 -12.56 -25.32 7.61
C LEU A 396 -13.41 -24.18 8.20
N HIS A 397 -12.81 -23.36 9.04
CA HIS A 397 -13.45 -22.17 9.60
C HIS A 397 -12.39 -21.12 9.97
N PHE A 398 -12.77 -19.95 10.50
CA PHE A 398 -11.78 -18.91 10.85
C PHE A 398 -10.65 -19.45 11.74
N TYR A 399 -11.04 -20.28 12.71
CA TYR A 399 -10.17 -21.29 13.33
C TYR A 399 -10.56 -22.66 12.77
N THR A 400 -9.71 -23.21 11.91
CA THR A 400 -9.86 -24.56 11.36
C THR A 400 -9.56 -25.60 12.42
N HIS A 401 -10.31 -26.71 12.39
CA HIS A 401 -10.06 -27.89 13.21
C HIS A 401 -9.39 -28.99 12.39
N LEU A 402 -8.15 -29.32 12.74
CA LEU A 402 -7.40 -30.46 12.21
C LEU A 402 -7.36 -31.59 13.25
N VAL A 403 -7.41 -32.84 12.79
CA VAL A 403 -7.36 -34.02 13.66
C VAL A 403 -6.42 -35.08 13.08
N ASN A 404 -5.51 -35.60 13.89
CA ASN A 404 -4.83 -36.87 13.64
C ASN A 404 -5.41 -37.90 14.64
N PRO A 405 -6.09 -38.97 14.18
CA PRO A 405 -6.75 -39.93 15.06
C PRO A 405 -5.78 -40.85 15.81
N ASP A 406 -4.56 -41.04 15.30
CA ASP A 406 -3.59 -41.99 15.85
C ASP A 406 -2.77 -41.36 17.00
N LEU A 407 -2.77 -40.03 17.11
CA LEU A 407 -2.04 -39.27 18.12
C LEU A 407 -2.93 -38.87 19.31
N SER A 408 -2.46 -39.17 20.54
CA SER A 408 -3.03 -38.62 21.77
C SER A 408 -2.93 -37.09 21.78
N GLY A 409 -4.07 -36.43 22.01
CA GLY A 409 -4.15 -34.97 21.86
C GLY A 409 -4.04 -34.46 20.41
N GLY A 410 -4.16 -35.34 19.41
CA GLY A 410 -4.10 -35.04 17.97
C GLY A 410 -5.25 -34.19 17.44
N SER A 411 -5.51 -33.02 18.03
CA SER A 411 -6.59 -32.11 17.69
C SER A 411 -6.10 -30.66 17.75
N MET A 412 -5.78 -30.08 16.59
CA MET A 412 -5.23 -28.73 16.48
C MET A 412 -6.29 -27.72 16.03
N HIS A 413 -6.31 -26.55 16.67
CA HIS A 413 -7.11 -25.40 16.27
C HIS A 413 -6.21 -24.28 15.81
N LEU A 414 -6.35 -23.85 14.55
CA LEU A 414 -5.42 -22.90 13.93
C LEU A 414 -6.12 -21.93 12.96
N PRO A 415 -5.65 -20.69 12.80
CA PRO A 415 -6.26 -19.74 11.86
C PRO A 415 -6.18 -20.26 10.41
N VAL A 416 -7.28 -20.19 9.64
CA VAL A 416 -7.32 -20.71 8.25
C VAL A 416 -6.19 -20.19 7.35
N ARG A 417 -5.67 -18.99 7.65
CA ARG A 417 -4.50 -18.41 6.97
C ARG A 417 -3.25 -19.30 7.00
N GLN A 418 -3.05 -20.11 8.03
CA GLN A 418 -1.92 -21.05 8.10
C GLN A 418 -2.02 -22.22 7.12
N LEU A 419 -3.19 -22.43 6.50
CA LEU A 419 -3.41 -23.46 5.47
C LEU A 419 -3.24 -22.92 4.05
N VAL A 420 -2.99 -21.62 3.89
CA VAL A 420 -2.67 -21.00 2.60
C VAL A 420 -1.33 -21.54 2.11
N GLY A 421 -1.27 -21.95 0.84
CA GLY A 421 -0.10 -22.62 0.25
C GLY A 421 0.00 -24.12 0.53
N LEU A 422 -0.75 -24.67 1.50
CA LEU A 422 -0.84 -26.11 1.69
C LEU A 422 -1.79 -26.75 0.68
N VAL A 423 -1.61 -28.05 0.43
CA VAL A 423 -2.45 -28.86 -0.46
C VAL A 423 -3.01 -30.04 0.32
N SER A 424 -4.30 -30.30 0.18
CA SER A 424 -4.93 -31.52 0.69
C SER A 424 -5.25 -32.50 -0.44
N ARG A 425 -5.28 -33.79 -0.11
CA ARG A 425 -5.82 -34.84 -0.97
C ARG A 425 -6.80 -35.73 -0.18
N PRO A 426 -7.65 -36.54 -0.84
CA PRO A 426 -8.36 -37.61 -0.15
C PRO A 426 -7.37 -38.53 0.59
N ALA A 427 -7.77 -39.01 1.77
CA ALA A 427 -7.10 -40.14 2.42
C ALA A 427 -7.57 -41.45 1.76
N ALA A 428 -6.67 -42.42 1.61
CA ALA A 428 -7.08 -43.77 1.22
C ALA A 428 -7.71 -44.51 2.41
N ILE A 429 -8.41 -45.63 2.15
CA ILE A 429 -9.17 -46.37 3.16
C ILE A 429 -8.25 -46.96 4.24
N ASN A 430 -7.11 -47.51 3.81
CA ASN A 430 -6.11 -48.16 4.66
C ASN A 430 -4.84 -47.29 4.81
N GLU A 431 -5.00 -45.97 4.88
CA GLU A 431 -3.87 -45.05 5.04
C GLU A 431 -3.77 -44.56 6.49
N GLU A 432 -2.63 -44.86 7.10
CA GLU A 432 -2.27 -44.47 8.46
C GLU A 432 -2.02 -42.96 8.59
N TRP A 433 -2.33 -42.41 9.77
CA TRP A 433 -2.06 -41.01 10.13
C TRP A 433 -0.80 -40.88 10.99
N PHE A 434 -0.28 -41.98 11.52
CA PHE A 434 1.05 -42.06 12.11
C PHE A 434 1.61 -43.48 11.89
N PRO A 435 2.93 -43.69 11.70
CA PRO A 435 3.49 -45.04 11.41
C PRO A 435 3.37 -46.04 12.58
N THR A 436 2.85 -45.60 13.72
CA THR A 436 2.77 -46.33 14.98
C THR A 436 1.50 -45.95 15.74
N SER A 437 1.08 -46.80 16.66
CA SER A 437 0.03 -46.57 17.66
C SER A 437 0.56 -46.78 19.08
N GLU A 438 -0.14 -46.27 20.09
CA GLU A 438 0.19 -46.55 21.49
C GLU A 438 0.06 -48.05 21.80
N GLY A 439 1.07 -48.62 22.45
CA GLY A 439 1.18 -50.04 22.77
C GLY A 439 2.00 -50.85 21.76
N GLU A 440 2.29 -50.32 20.57
CA GLU A 440 3.04 -51.00 19.52
C GLU A 440 4.55 -51.03 19.77
N TRP A 441 5.23 -52.04 19.23
CA TRP A 441 6.67 -52.21 19.31
C TRP A 441 7.37 -51.74 18.04
N VAL A 442 8.47 -51.03 18.22
CA VAL A 442 9.24 -50.40 17.14
C VAL A 442 10.73 -50.68 17.27
N LYS A 443 11.40 -50.72 16.12
CA LYS A 443 12.86 -50.66 15.98
C LYS A 443 13.24 -49.39 15.23
N MET A 444 14.20 -48.64 15.75
CA MET A 444 14.69 -47.39 15.14
C MET A 444 16.08 -47.59 14.51
N ASP A 445 16.48 -46.68 13.63
CA ASP A 445 17.77 -46.73 12.93
C ASP A 445 19.00 -46.66 13.87
N ASP A 446 18.84 -46.11 15.07
CA ASP A 446 19.84 -46.13 16.15
C ASP A 446 20.01 -47.52 16.80
N LYS A 447 19.31 -48.54 16.28
CA LYS A 447 19.18 -49.92 16.76
C LYS A 447 18.42 -50.06 18.07
N SER A 448 17.84 -48.99 18.62
CA SER A 448 16.99 -49.11 19.80
C SER A 448 15.68 -49.81 19.45
N VAL A 449 15.21 -50.65 20.37
CA VAL A 449 13.95 -51.42 20.24
C VAL A 449 13.14 -51.21 21.52
N GLY A 450 11.85 -50.93 21.37
CA GLY A 450 10.98 -50.67 22.50
C GLY A 450 9.51 -50.51 22.13
N GLN A 451 8.69 -50.34 23.16
CA GLN A 451 7.25 -50.12 23.04
C GLN A 451 6.93 -48.62 23.04
N VAL A 452 6.14 -48.16 22.07
CA VAL A 452 5.53 -46.82 22.10
C VAL A 452 4.52 -46.78 23.24
N ILE A 453 4.78 -45.97 24.27
CA ILE A 453 3.91 -45.88 25.46
C ILE A 453 3.01 -44.64 25.44
N TYR A 454 3.34 -43.65 24.63
CA TYR A 454 2.56 -42.42 24.44
C TYR A 454 3.02 -41.74 23.15
N GLN A 455 2.10 -41.21 22.34
CA GLN A 455 2.44 -40.41 21.16
C GLN A 455 1.50 -39.23 20.96
N SER A 456 2.06 -38.05 20.73
CA SER A 456 1.34 -36.79 20.56
C SER A 456 1.93 -35.99 19.39
N PRO A 457 1.28 -34.89 18.98
CA PRO A 457 1.80 -34.01 17.92
C PRO A 457 3.17 -33.38 18.22
N GLU A 458 3.60 -33.36 19.48
CA GLU A 458 4.86 -32.75 19.92
C GLU A 458 5.94 -33.78 20.22
N MET A 459 5.57 -34.95 20.76
CA MET A 459 6.50 -35.94 21.31
C MET A 459 6.01 -37.38 21.21
N VAL A 460 6.96 -38.31 21.12
CA VAL A 460 6.73 -39.76 21.18
C VAL A 460 7.59 -40.33 22.30
N GLN A 461 7.00 -41.15 23.17
CA GLN A 461 7.69 -41.83 24.25
C GLN A 461 7.82 -43.32 23.94
N VAL A 462 9.05 -43.83 24.01
CA VAL A 462 9.36 -45.24 23.80
C VAL A 462 9.96 -45.81 25.08
N ARG A 463 9.40 -46.93 25.56
CA ARG A 463 9.97 -47.74 26.64
C ARG A 463 10.83 -48.84 26.05
N LEU A 464 12.14 -48.76 26.29
CA LEU A 464 13.10 -49.77 25.88
C LEU A 464 13.05 -51.01 26.80
N PHE A 465 13.73 -52.07 26.37
CA PHE A 465 14.07 -53.19 27.24
C PHE A 465 14.77 -52.73 28.53
N GLY A 466 14.51 -53.43 29.63
CA GLY A 466 14.92 -53.00 30.98
C GLY A 466 14.06 -51.87 31.59
N GLY A 467 13.09 -51.30 30.86
CA GLY A 467 12.11 -50.34 31.38
C GLY A 467 12.51 -48.87 31.29
N ASN A 468 13.69 -48.57 30.76
CA ASN A 468 14.14 -47.21 30.45
C ASN A 468 13.17 -46.53 29.47
N GLN A 469 12.94 -45.23 29.62
CA GLN A 469 12.04 -44.46 28.75
C GLN A 469 12.81 -43.34 28.06
N ILE A 470 12.68 -43.25 26.74
CA ILE A 470 13.21 -42.15 25.93
C ILE A 470 12.03 -41.34 25.39
N THR A 471 12.14 -40.01 25.48
CA THR A 471 11.17 -39.08 24.87
C THR A 471 11.84 -38.41 23.68
N TYR A 472 11.28 -38.63 22.50
CA TYR A 472 11.65 -38.00 21.24
C TYR A 472 10.69 -36.86 20.94
N SER A 473 11.12 -35.80 20.24
CA SER A 473 10.16 -34.93 19.55
C SER A 473 9.53 -35.72 18.39
N ALA A 474 8.28 -35.43 18.02
CA ALA A 474 7.61 -36.15 16.94
C ALA A 474 8.40 -36.11 15.61
N GLU A 475 9.05 -34.98 15.31
CA GLU A 475 9.94 -34.83 14.15
C GLU A 475 11.19 -35.73 14.25
N SER A 476 11.86 -35.75 15.42
CA SER A 476 13.04 -36.59 15.62
C SER A 476 12.72 -38.09 15.58
N PHE A 477 11.54 -38.49 16.08
CA PHE A 477 11.07 -39.87 16.01
C PHE A 477 10.84 -40.30 14.55
N LEU A 478 10.16 -39.47 13.75
CA LEU A 478 9.95 -39.75 12.32
C LEU A 478 11.27 -39.79 11.54
N ALA A 479 12.27 -38.97 11.91
CA ALA A 479 13.59 -38.97 11.31
C ALA A 479 14.44 -40.22 11.62
N LEU A 480 14.09 -41.01 12.64
CA LEU A 480 14.73 -42.30 12.99
C LEU A 480 14.12 -43.51 12.26
N ASN A 481 13.23 -43.28 11.28
CA ASN A 481 12.58 -44.29 10.43
C ASN A 481 12.01 -45.48 11.23
N PRO A 482 11.04 -45.25 12.13
CA PRO A 482 10.56 -46.27 13.06
C PRO A 482 9.92 -47.46 12.30
N MET A 483 10.58 -48.61 12.37
CA MET A 483 10.09 -49.89 11.84
C MET A 483 9.14 -50.52 12.84
N ASN A 484 7.84 -50.52 12.53
CA ASN A 484 6.80 -51.09 13.37
C ASN A 484 6.82 -52.64 13.30
N LEU A 485 7.19 -53.28 14.41
CA LEU A 485 7.31 -54.73 14.53
C LEU A 485 5.95 -55.40 14.79
N SER A 486 4.94 -54.63 15.21
CA SER A 486 3.61 -55.14 15.64
C SER A 486 2.78 -55.74 14.50
N HIS A 487 3.12 -55.38 13.25
CA HIS A 487 2.52 -55.94 12.04
C HIS A 487 3.21 -57.22 11.52
N GLY A 488 4.23 -57.69 12.24
CA GLY A 488 5.08 -58.82 11.83
C GLY A 488 6.43 -58.34 11.32
N TYR A 489 7.47 -59.16 11.54
CA TYR A 489 8.86 -58.76 11.31
C TYR A 489 9.76 -59.96 11.01
N ARG A 490 10.96 -59.68 10.49
CA ARG A 490 12.03 -60.66 10.27
C ARG A 490 13.25 -60.28 11.10
N ILE A 491 13.90 -61.27 11.70
CA ILE A 491 15.28 -61.16 12.20
C ILE A 491 16.16 -62.08 11.36
N GLN A 492 17.38 -61.64 11.07
CA GLN A 492 18.41 -62.42 10.39
C GLN A 492 19.75 -62.27 11.13
N MET A 493 20.50 -63.36 11.25
CA MET A 493 21.87 -63.39 11.77
C MET A 493 22.72 -64.35 10.94
N VAL A 494 24.03 -64.11 10.87
CA VAL A 494 24.97 -64.97 10.13
C VAL A 494 25.99 -65.55 11.09
N PHE A 495 26.19 -66.87 11.03
CA PHE A 495 27.16 -67.59 11.86
C PHE A 495 28.03 -68.51 11.00
N GLY A 496 29.31 -68.61 11.33
CA GLY A 496 30.31 -69.35 10.56
C GLY A 496 30.82 -70.62 11.26
N ILE A 497 31.03 -71.69 10.50
CA ILE A 497 31.72 -72.91 10.94
C ILE A 497 32.97 -73.18 10.08
N ASP A 498 33.85 -74.08 10.52
CA ASP A 498 35.12 -74.33 9.84
C ASP A 498 34.97 -74.94 8.43
N TYR A 499 35.91 -74.63 7.54
CA TYR A 499 35.95 -75.12 6.16
C TYR A 499 35.97 -76.64 6.01
N LYS A 500 36.44 -77.39 7.02
CA LYS A 500 36.45 -78.86 6.98
C LYS A 500 35.05 -79.49 6.81
N TYR A 501 33.97 -78.74 7.06
CA TYR A 501 32.59 -79.18 6.86
C TYR A 501 32.01 -78.86 5.46
N GLN A 502 32.83 -78.42 4.51
CA GLN A 502 32.39 -78.00 3.16
C GLN A 502 31.56 -79.06 2.42
N ALA A 503 31.81 -80.36 2.63
CA ALA A 503 31.05 -81.44 1.98
C ALA A 503 29.56 -81.49 2.40
N GLU A 504 29.22 -80.98 3.58
CA GLU A 504 27.86 -81.02 4.15
C GLU A 504 27.20 -79.63 4.24
N CYS A 505 27.91 -78.57 3.85
CA CYS A 505 27.49 -77.19 4.11
C CYS A 505 26.20 -76.77 3.39
N THR A 506 25.86 -77.37 2.25
CA THR A 506 24.64 -77.09 1.50
C THR A 506 23.50 -78.08 1.76
N THR A 507 23.68 -79.07 2.63
CA THR A 507 22.75 -80.21 2.78
C THR A 507 22.48 -80.58 4.24
N THR A 508 23.36 -81.32 4.91
CA THR A 508 23.11 -81.83 6.27
C THR A 508 23.06 -80.70 7.30
N ILE A 509 23.97 -79.73 7.17
CA ILE A 509 24.17 -78.68 8.18
C ILE A 509 22.99 -77.70 8.24
N PRO A 510 22.53 -77.08 7.14
CA PRO A 510 21.39 -76.16 7.17
C PRO A 510 20.11 -76.81 7.74
N ASN A 511 19.86 -78.08 7.41
CA ASN A 511 18.69 -78.82 7.89
C ASN A 511 18.71 -79.01 9.42
N LYS A 512 19.80 -79.57 9.96
CA LYS A 512 19.97 -79.77 11.42
C LYS A 512 19.97 -78.46 12.20
N MET A 513 20.58 -77.41 11.65
CA MET A 513 20.54 -76.06 12.21
C MET A 513 19.10 -75.53 12.25
N THR A 514 18.34 -75.68 11.16
CA THR A 514 16.92 -75.28 11.08
C THR A 514 16.04 -76.02 12.10
N GLU A 515 16.19 -77.34 12.23
CA GLU A 515 15.43 -78.15 13.19
C GLU A 515 15.70 -77.73 14.64
N THR A 516 16.98 -77.53 14.98
CA THR A 516 17.42 -77.09 16.31
C THR A 516 16.94 -75.68 16.62
N PHE A 517 17.11 -74.76 15.67
CA PHE A 517 16.69 -73.38 15.80
C PHE A 517 15.17 -73.24 15.94
N ARG A 518 14.38 -73.97 15.15
CA ARG A 518 12.91 -74.00 15.29
C ARG A 518 12.51 -74.52 16.68
N ARG A 519 13.11 -75.63 17.13
CA ARG A 519 12.84 -76.25 18.44
C ARG A 519 13.09 -75.28 19.60
N ASP A 520 14.17 -74.50 19.52
CA ASP A 520 14.53 -73.56 20.59
C ASP A 520 13.69 -72.27 20.52
N LEU A 521 13.38 -71.76 19.33
CA LEU A 521 12.42 -70.66 19.13
C LEU A 521 11.02 -70.98 19.67
N ILE A 522 10.51 -72.21 19.49
CA ILE A 522 9.19 -72.61 20.02
C ILE A 522 9.15 -72.44 21.55
N LYS A 523 10.26 -72.68 22.26
CA LYS A 523 10.36 -72.44 23.71
C LYS A 523 10.35 -70.95 24.06
N ALA A 524 10.96 -70.12 23.23
CA ALA A 524 11.12 -68.69 23.47
C ALA A 524 9.85 -67.87 23.15
N VAL A 525 9.20 -68.10 22.00
CA VAL A 525 8.09 -67.27 21.49
C VAL A 525 6.76 -68.01 21.30
N GLY A 526 6.74 -69.34 21.49
CA GLY A 526 5.60 -70.20 21.16
C GLY A 526 5.45 -70.45 19.66
N GLU A 527 4.96 -71.64 19.29
CA GLU A 527 4.81 -72.03 17.88
C GLU A 527 3.84 -71.12 17.12
N ASP A 528 2.77 -70.65 17.77
CA ASP A 528 1.78 -69.73 17.17
C ASP A 528 2.39 -68.40 16.70
N SER A 529 3.52 -67.97 17.26
CA SER A 529 4.19 -66.72 16.86
C SER A 529 5.04 -66.88 15.60
N LEU A 530 5.42 -68.10 15.22
CA LEU A 530 6.31 -68.39 14.11
C LEU A 530 5.56 -68.38 12.78
N VAL A 531 6.14 -67.72 11.76
CA VAL A 531 5.65 -67.75 10.38
C VAL A 531 6.59 -68.60 9.51
N LEU A 532 7.90 -68.39 9.62
CA LEU A 532 8.93 -69.16 8.95
C LEU A 532 10.19 -69.20 9.84
N VAL A 533 10.86 -70.35 9.87
CA VAL A 533 12.18 -70.54 10.47
C VAL A 533 13.03 -71.25 9.41
N ARG A 534 14.22 -70.73 9.13
CA ARG A 534 15.11 -71.30 8.13
C ARG A 534 16.56 -70.98 8.47
N VAL A 535 17.45 -71.93 8.19
CA VAL A 535 18.88 -71.71 8.11
C VAL A 535 19.33 -72.18 6.72
N ASP A 536 19.97 -71.30 5.97
CA ASP A 536 20.53 -71.59 4.64
C ASP A 536 22.05 -71.36 4.63
N PHE A 537 22.77 -72.05 3.76
CA PHE A 537 24.16 -71.69 3.46
C PHE A 537 24.21 -70.33 2.74
N PHE A 538 24.93 -69.38 3.31
CA PHE A 538 24.96 -67.99 2.84
C PHE A 538 26.13 -67.76 1.87
N LEU A 539 27.38 -67.92 2.35
CA LEU A 539 28.58 -67.78 1.53
C LEU A 539 29.82 -68.46 2.15
N PRO A 540 30.83 -68.79 1.33
CA PRO A 540 32.19 -69.06 1.82
C PRO A 540 32.91 -67.73 2.13
N ASN A 541 33.30 -67.53 3.39
CA ASN A 541 33.97 -66.33 3.90
C ASN A 541 35.48 -66.58 4.12
N ASN A 542 36.26 -65.56 4.51
CA ASN A 542 37.73 -65.64 4.60
C ASN A 542 38.28 -66.71 5.56
N SER A 543 37.51 -67.17 6.55
CA SER A 543 37.93 -68.21 7.51
C SER A 543 36.79 -69.13 7.96
N SER A 544 35.61 -69.02 7.33
CA SER A 544 34.40 -69.74 7.72
C SER A 544 33.50 -70.04 6.52
N LEU A 545 32.69 -71.08 6.67
CA LEU A 545 31.49 -71.32 5.88
C LEU A 545 30.32 -70.70 6.63
N ASP A 546 29.70 -69.67 6.06
CA ASP A 546 28.70 -68.85 6.74
C ASP A 546 27.27 -69.32 6.42
N PHE A 547 26.42 -69.30 7.45
CA PHE A 547 25.02 -69.74 7.43
C PHE A 547 24.13 -68.60 7.90
N GLU A 548 23.11 -68.25 7.12
CA GLU A 548 22.13 -67.23 7.50
C GLU A 548 20.95 -67.89 8.22
N TYR A 549 20.75 -67.50 9.48
CA TYR A 549 19.61 -67.86 10.32
C TYR A 549 18.53 -66.80 10.13
N GLU A 550 17.40 -67.19 9.56
CA GLU A 550 16.23 -66.33 9.38
C GLU A 550 15.05 -66.80 10.23
N VAL A 551 14.35 -65.85 10.84
CA VAL A 551 13.03 -66.08 11.42
C VAL A 551 12.06 -64.96 11.03
N PHE A 552 10.86 -65.36 10.61
CA PHE A 552 9.72 -64.48 10.37
C PHE A 552 8.70 -64.70 11.51
N LEU A 553 8.30 -63.60 12.15
CA LEU A 553 7.50 -63.60 13.37
C LEU A 553 6.23 -62.77 13.20
N LYS A 554 5.15 -63.22 13.83
CA LYS A 554 3.97 -62.37 14.06
C LYS A 554 4.33 -61.29 15.08
N GLY A 555 3.76 -60.09 14.92
CA GLY A 555 4.07 -58.96 15.80
C GLY A 555 3.67 -59.14 17.27
N SER A 556 2.86 -60.15 17.60
CA SER A 556 2.62 -60.60 18.98
C SER A 556 3.93 -60.90 19.73
N ALA A 557 4.96 -61.40 19.04
CA ALA A 557 6.27 -61.71 19.61
C ALA A 557 7.23 -60.51 19.66
N ALA A 558 6.85 -59.31 19.19
CA ALA A 558 7.77 -58.17 19.11
C ALA A 558 8.37 -57.75 20.47
N HIS A 559 7.64 -57.98 21.57
CA HIS A 559 8.11 -57.79 22.94
C HIS A 559 9.20 -58.79 23.39
N LEU A 560 9.52 -59.79 22.57
CA LEU A 560 10.55 -60.81 22.78
C LEU A 560 11.71 -60.66 21.78
N TYR A 561 11.83 -59.51 21.10
CA TYR A 561 12.84 -59.27 20.06
C TYR A 561 14.27 -59.62 20.52
N GLU A 562 14.72 -59.12 21.68
CA GLU A 562 16.04 -59.48 22.23
C GLU A 562 16.18 -60.97 22.58
N GLU A 563 15.10 -61.63 23.02
CA GLU A 563 15.14 -63.05 23.40
C GLU A 563 15.24 -63.95 22.16
N VAL A 564 14.66 -63.53 21.04
CA VAL A 564 14.85 -64.18 19.73
C VAL A 564 16.29 -64.03 19.24
N GLU A 565 16.87 -62.82 19.33
CA GLU A 565 18.27 -62.58 18.98
C GLU A 565 19.23 -63.44 19.85
N ARG A 566 18.97 -63.55 21.16
CA ARG A 566 19.70 -64.46 22.05
C ARG A 566 19.51 -65.93 21.65
N THR A 567 18.30 -66.31 21.27
CA THR A 567 17.95 -67.68 20.85
C THR A 567 18.67 -68.10 19.56
N MET A 568 18.84 -67.20 18.58
CA MET A 568 19.71 -67.45 17.44
C MET A 568 21.13 -67.82 17.86
N ILE A 569 21.74 -67.01 18.73
CA ILE A 569 23.14 -67.15 19.15
C ILE A 569 23.35 -68.45 19.93
N TYR A 570 22.52 -68.74 20.95
CA TYR A 570 22.72 -69.96 21.75
C TYR A 570 22.31 -71.23 20.99
N SER A 571 21.31 -71.17 20.09
CA SER A 571 20.91 -72.36 19.33
C SER A 571 21.98 -72.75 18.30
N PHE A 572 22.64 -71.76 17.66
CA PHE A 572 23.85 -71.99 16.86
C PHE A 572 24.97 -72.64 17.69
N ALA A 573 25.30 -72.09 18.86
CA ALA A 573 26.34 -72.64 19.72
C ALA A 573 26.01 -74.08 20.18
N ASN A 574 24.76 -74.35 20.54
CA ASN A 574 24.30 -75.67 20.98
C ASN A 574 24.36 -76.69 19.85
N VAL A 575 23.83 -76.40 18.65
CA VAL A 575 23.86 -77.36 17.53
C VAL A 575 25.29 -77.65 17.07
N CYS A 576 26.19 -76.66 17.13
CA CYS A 576 27.62 -76.88 16.90
C CYS A 576 28.24 -77.81 17.94
N ASN A 577 27.98 -77.59 19.23
CA ASN A 577 28.47 -78.47 20.30
C ASN A 577 27.90 -79.90 20.19
N GLU A 578 26.60 -80.04 19.93
CA GLU A 578 25.89 -81.32 19.78
C GLU A 578 26.41 -82.16 18.59
N ASN A 579 26.86 -81.51 17.51
CA ASN A 579 27.35 -82.17 16.29
C ASN A 579 28.88 -82.15 16.13
N HIS A 580 29.60 -81.64 17.14
CA HIS A 580 31.05 -81.39 17.10
C HIS A 580 31.48 -80.57 15.86
N TRP A 581 30.70 -79.55 15.51
CA TRP A 581 31.06 -78.55 14.50
C TRP A 581 31.92 -77.44 15.11
N GLU A 582 33.15 -77.33 14.63
CA GLU A 582 34.09 -76.29 15.05
C GLU A 582 33.67 -74.91 14.54
N ILE A 583 33.57 -73.96 15.47
CA ILE A 583 33.45 -72.53 15.19
C ILE A 583 34.88 -71.99 15.02
N PRO A 584 35.27 -71.53 13.83
CA PRO A 584 36.67 -71.28 13.50
C PRO A 584 37.16 -69.97 14.12
N PHE A 585 38.43 -69.97 14.54
CA PHE A 585 39.18 -68.74 14.75
C PHE A 585 39.58 -68.12 13.41
N GLN A 586 39.97 -66.84 13.42
CA GLN A 586 40.54 -66.18 12.25
C GLN A 586 41.79 -66.94 11.75
N GLN A 587 41.75 -67.43 10.51
CA GLN A 587 42.85 -68.17 9.90
C GLN A 587 43.84 -67.19 9.24
N ILE A 588 45.15 -67.44 9.41
CA ILE A 588 46.22 -66.65 8.81
C ILE A 588 47.26 -67.59 8.20
N THR A 589 47.42 -67.54 6.87
CA THR A 589 48.43 -68.33 6.16
C THR A 589 49.78 -67.60 6.19
N LEU A 590 50.76 -68.16 6.92
CA LEU A 590 52.13 -67.65 6.96
C LEU A 590 52.98 -68.32 5.88
N HIS A 591 53.34 -67.58 4.84
CA HIS A 591 54.33 -68.02 3.85
C HIS A 591 55.75 -67.76 4.38
N GLN A 592 56.42 -68.81 4.85
CA GLN A 592 57.85 -68.74 5.16
C GLN A 592 58.66 -68.87 3.87
N VAL A 593 59.44 -67.82 3.55
CA VAL A 593 60.43 -67.87 2.46
C VAL A 593 61.72 -68.44 3.04
N SER A 594 62.16 -69.58 2.51
CA SER A 594 63.41 -70.28 2.86
C SER A 594 64.59 -69.83 2.01
#